data_AF-A0A822A1I3-F1
#
_entry.id   AF-A0A822A1I3-F1
#
_cell.length_a   1.000
_cell.length_b   1.000
_cell.length_c   1.000
_cell.angle_alpha   90.00
_cell.angle_beta   90.00
_cell.angle_gamma   90.00
#
_symmetry.space_group_name_H-M   'P 1'
#
loop_
_entity.id
_entity.type
_entity.pdbx_description
1 polymer ?
#
loop_
_entity_poly.entity_id
_entity_poly.type
_entity_poly.pdbx_seq_one_letter_code
_entity_poly.pdbx_strand_id
1 'polypeptide(L)'
;ISYILSGPKNDYDVLKRALSGSNLTKAKCCFLMGHMTKSSRSFCTTLKTHPDILDQLRQCCFEEDSHVRKMAFFLLGNFISTNEILYEYVDELTPFLVQALNDTISKIRSHAVNTLGFLARYRLSERLIELKVPEKLLDVACHDTHVTVQEFALRVLKQMLKYEQAKEILQECNVTDKLSNLLSNLCTQVENNQYSEVDGLVDECEQLLSMLIEQCT
;
A
#
# COMPACT_ATOMS: atom_id res chain seq x y z
N ILE A 1 27.45 4.53 -0.89
CA ILE A 1 26.60 3.34 -0.59
C ILE A 1 26.32 2.51 -1.83
N SER A 2 25.77 3.07 -2.92
CA SER A 2 25.48 2.30 -4.15
C SER A 2 26.70 1.50 -4.68
N TYR A 3 27.90 2.10 -4.72
CA TYR A 3 29.14 1.43 -5.13
C TYR A 3 29.59 0.27 -4.22
N ILE A 4 29.25 0.31 -2.93
CA ILE A 4 29.56 -0.79 -2.00
C ILE A 4 28.62 -1.96 -2.28
N LEU A 5 27.35 -1.67 -2.55
CA LEU A 5 26.33 -2.68 -2.81
C LEU A 5 26.48 -3.35 -4.18
N SER A 6 26.94 -2.62 -5.20
CA SER A 6 27.19 -3.17 -6.53
C SER A 6 28.26 -4.25 -6.53
N GLY A 7 29.21 -4.17 -5.60
CA GLY A 7 30.39 -5.03 -5.61
C GLY A 7 31.30 -4.78 -6.82
N PRO A 8 32.45 -5.46 -6.91
CA PRO A 8 33.44 -5.23 -7.95
C PRO A 8 32.96 -5.67 -9.35
N LYS A 9 31.99 -6.57 -9.42
CA LYS A 9 31.42 -7.09 -10.67
C LYS A 9 30.11 -6.40 -11.08
N ASN A 10 29.65 -5.44 -10.29
CA ASN A 10 28.31 -4.84 -10.45
C ASN A 10 27.18 -5.90 -10.43
N ASP A 11 27.40 -7.01 -9.72
CA ASP A 11 26.49 -8.16 -9.64
C ASP A 11 25.57 -8.11 -8.42
N TYR A 12 25.79 -7.14 -7.53
CA TYR A 12 25.03 -6.94 -6.31
C TYR A 12 24.95 -8.17 -5.41
N ASP A 13 25.98 -9.02 -5.43
CA ASP A 13 26.06 -10.26 -4.66
C ASP A 13 25.85 -10.06 -3.15
N VAL A 14 26.27 -8.91 -2.61
CA VAL A 14 26.04 -8.54 -1.21
C VAL A 14 24.54 -8.46 -0.89
N LEU A 15 23.73 -7.89 -1.79
CA LEU A 15 22.28 -7.82 -1.62
C LEU A 15 21.65 -9.20 -1.73
N LYS A 16 22.07 -10.01 -2.72
CA LYS A 16 21.55 -11.37 -2.92
C LYS A 16 21.80 -12.26 -1.69
N ARG A 17 23.02 -12.21 -1.15
CA ARG A 17 23.37 -12.93 0.08
C ARG A 17 22.58 -12.41 1.29
N ALA A 18 22.36 -11.11 1.39
CA ALA A 18 21.57 -10.54 2.48
C ALA A 18 20.09 -10.99 2.43
N LEU A 19 19.49 -11.02 1.24
CA LEU A 19 18.11 -11.47 1.01
C LEU A 19 17.94 -12.99 1.13
N SER A 20 19.03 -13.75 1.05
CA SER A 20 19.04 -15.19 1.29
C SER A 20 19.49 -15.57 2.71
N GLY A 21 19.74 -14.58 3.57
CA GLY A 21 20.28 -14.77 4.92
C GLY A 21 19.21 -15.06 5.99
N SER A 22 19.57 -14.78 7.24
CA SER A 22 18.63 -14.87 8.38
C SER A 22 17.46 -13.89 8.23
N ASN A 23 16.33 -14.15 8.89
CA ASN A 23 15.17 -13.23 8.90
C ASN A 23 15.56 -11.80 9.28
N LEU A 24 16.43 -11.64 10.28
CA LEU A 24 16.94 -10.32 10.68
C LEU A 24 17.71 -9.64 9.55
N THR A 25 18.54 -10.41 8.82
CA THR A 25 19.31 -9.90 7.69
C THR A 25 18.38 -9.51 6.53
N LYS A 26 17.41 -10.35 6.19
CA LYS A 26 16.40 -10.08 5.15
C LYS A 26 15.63 -8.79 5.47
N ALA A 27 15.09 -8.67 6.69
CA ALA A 27 14.31 -7.52 7.11
C ALA A 27 15.13 -6.21 7.07
N LYS A 28 16.37 -6.23 7.58
CA LYS A 28 17.28 -5.07 7.50
C LYS A 28 17.64 -4.71 6.07
N CYS A 29 17.84 -5.71 5.21
CA CYS A 29 18.10 -5.50 3.79
C CYS A 29 16.92 -4.83 3.10
N CYS A 30 15.69 -5.36 3.27
CA CYS A 30 14.47 -4.75 2.73
C CYS A 30 14.28 -3.31 3.22
N PHE A 31 14.49 -3.07 4.51
CA PHE A 31 14.39 -1.73 5.11
C PHE A 31 15.39 -0.73 4.49
N LEU A 32 16.67 -1.11 4.41
CA LEU A 32 17.70 -0.29 3.79
C LEU A 32 17.37 0.01 2.33
N MET A 33 17.01 -1.02 1.56
CA MET A 33 16.63 -0.86 0.15
C MET A 33 15.43 0.07 0.00
N GLY A 34 14.48 0.06 0.93
CA GLY A 34 13.27 0.90 0.87
C GLY A 34 13.62 2.38 0.99
N HIS A 35 14.54 2.71 1.89
CA HIS A 35 15.08 4.07 1.97
C HIS A 35 15.85 4.46 0.71
N MET A 36 16.64 3.55 0.16
CA MET A 36 17.41 3.83 -1.06
C MET A 36 16.52 4.06 -2.27
N THR A 37 15.47 3.26 -2.48
CA THR A 37 14.57 3.39 -3.64
C THR A 37 13.74 4.66 -3.57
N LYS A 38 13.35 5.09 -2.37
CA LYS A 38 12.66 6.36 -2.16
C LYS A 38 13.52 7.55 -2.57
N SER A 39 14.82 7.51 -2.27
CA SER A 39 15.75 8.63 -2.44
C SER A 39 16.59 8.57 -3.73
N SER A 40 16.62 7.44 -4.45
CA SER A 40 17.52 7.24 -5.58
C SER A 40 16.82 6.58 -6.76
N ARG A 41 16.48 7.41 -7.76
CA ARG A 41 15.97 6.93 -9.05
C ARG A 41 16.97 6.02 -9.77
N SER A 42 18.27 6.33 -9.69
CA SER A 42 19.31 5.51 -10.30
C SER A 42 19.36 4.11 -9.68
N PHE A 43 19.14 3.97 -8.37
CA PHE A 43 19.05 2.67 -7.73
C PHE A 43 17.81 1.88 -8.20
N CYS A 44 16.65 2.53 -8.37
CA CYS A 44 15.48 1.89 -8.98
C CYS A 44 15.77 1.40 -10.41
N THR A 45 16.45 2.21 -11.23
CA THR A 45 16.88 1.79 -12.57
C THR A 45 17.80 0.58 -12.51
N THR A 46 18.75 0.54 -11.57
CA THR A 46 19.62 -0.63 -11.40
C THR A 46 18.87 -1.86 -10.93
N LEU A 47 17.92 -1.75 -9.99
CA LEU A 47 17.11 -2.89 -9.58
C LEU A 47 16.29 -3.47 -10.74
N LYS A 48 15.80 -2.61 -11.63
CA LYS A 48 15.08 -3.04 -12.84
C LYS A 48 15.93 -3.91 -13.76
N THR A 49 17.27 -3.75 -13.75
CA THR A 49 18.19 -4.60 -14.53
C THR A 49 18.62 -5.88 -13.80
N HIS A 50 18.13 -6.13 -12.58
CA HIS A 50 18.48 -7.28 -11.74
C HIS A 50 17.19 -8.02 -11.30
N PRO A 51 16.51 -8.73 -12.22
CA PRO A 51 15.26 -9.42 -11.92
C PRO A 51 15.41 -10.50 -10.83
N ASP A 52 16.59 -11.10 -10.70
CA ASP A 52 16.88 -12.08 -9.66
C ASP A 52 16.83 -11.49 -8.24
N ILE A 53 17.24 -10.22 -8.07
CA ILE A 53 17.09 -9.51 -6.79
C ILE A 53 15.61 -9.22 -6.52
N LEU A 54 14.88 -8.77 -7.55
CA LEU A 54 13.44 -8.53 -7.44
C LEU A 54 12.69 -9.82 -7.06
N ASP A 55 13.06 -10.96 -7.64
CA ASP A 55 12.49 -12.26 -7.28
C ASP A 55 12.75 -12.64 -5.82
N GLN A 56 13.96 -12.42 -5.30
CA GLN A 56 14.24 -12.67 -3.88
C GLN A 56 13.45 -11.72 -2.96
N LEU A 57 13.26 -10.46 -3.36
CA LEU A 57 12.42 -9.52 -2.62
C LEU A 57 10.95 -9.91 -2.62
N ARG A 58 10.48 -10.44 -3.75
CA ARG A 58 9.14 -11.02 -3.87
C ARG A 58 8.96 -12.14 -2.85
N GLN A 59 9.92 -13.05 -2.72
CA GLN A 59 9.87 -14.12 -1.73
C GLN A 59 9.78 -13.59 -0.29
N CYS A 60 10.45 -12.47 0.02
CA CYS A 60 10.36 -11.83 1.33
C CYS A 60 8.92 -11.39 1.71
N CYS A 61 8.02 -11.22 0.74
CA CYS A 61 6.61 -10.91 1.00
C CYS A 61 5.80 -12.13 1.48
N PHE A 62 6.31 -13.35 1.33
CA PHE A 62 5.66 -14.61 1.70
C PHE A 62 6.29 -15.31 2.90
N GLU A 63 7.33 -14.73 3.49
CA GLU A 63 8.00 -15.32 4.64
C GLU A 63 7.05 -15.47 5.82
N GLU A 64 7.17 -16.54 6.62
CA GLU A 64 6.35 -16.71 7.83
C GLU A 64 6.65 -15.63 8.87
N ASP A 65 7.89 -15.13 8.88
CA ASP A 65 8.34 -14.06 9.75
C ASP A 65 7.68 -12.72 9.38
N SER A 66 6.82 -12.25 10.27
CA SER A 66 6.07 -11.01 10.07
C SER A 66 6.96 -9.77 10.00
N HIS A 67 8.14 -9.79 10.61
CA HIS A 67 9.08 -8.67 10.53
C HIS A 67 9.68 -8.57 9.13
N VAL A 68 10.03 -9.71 8.52
CA VAL A 68 10.51 -9.76 7.12
C VAL A 68 9.40 -9.29 6.17
N ARG A 69 8.19 -9.86 6.26
CA ARG A 69 7.07 -9.44 5.41
C ARG A 69 6.80 -7.94 5.54
N LYS A 70 6.74 -7.42 6.77
CA LYS A 70 6.52 -5.99 7.03
C LYS A 70 7.54 -5.11 6.32
N MET A 71 8.82 -5.46 6.36
CA MET A 71 9.87 -4.69 5.68
C MET A 71 9.82 -4.86 4.16
N ALA A 72 9.41 -6.02 3.66
CA ALA A 72 9.19 -6.24 2.23
C ALA A 72 8.04 -5.37 1.68
N PHE A 73 6.88 -5.33 2.36
CA PHE A 73 5.78 -4.45 1.96
C PHE A 73 6.12 -2.95 2.11
N PHE A 74 6.89 -2.58 3.12
CA PHE A 74 7.45 -1.22 3.22
C PHE A 74 8.31 -0.87 1.99
N LEU A 75 9.17 -1.78 1.56
CA LEU A 75 10.01 -1.61 0.38
C LEU A 75 9.17 -1.46 -0.90
N LEU A 76 8.17 -2.32 -1.12
CA LEU A 76 7.29 -2.25 -2.31
C LEU A 76 6.62 -0.88 -2.44
N GLY A 77 6.08 -0.34 -1.35
CA GLY A 77 5.52 1.02 -1.37
C GLY A 77 6.57 2.08 -1.73
N ASN A 78 7.79 1.93 -1.23
CA ASN A 78 8.86 2.89 -1.54
C ASN A 78 9.39 2.79 -2.98
N PHE A 79 9.27 1.63 -3.65
CA PHE A 79 9.62 1.50 -5.08
C PHE A 79 8.88 2.49 -5.96
N ILE A 80 7.63 2.78 -5.61
CA ILE A 80 6.74 3.62 -6.41
C ILE A 80 6.26 4.88 -5.69
N SER A 81 6.85 5.22 -4.53
CA SER A 81 6.39 6.38 -3.76
C SER A 81 6.73 7.74 -4.40
N THR A 82 7.87 7.82 -5.09
CA THR A 82 8.44 9.08 -5.64
C THR A 82 8.67 9.03 -7.16
N ASN A 83 8.62 7.86 -7.77
CA ASN A 83 8.85 7.65 -9.20
C ASN A 83 8.22 6.32 -9.66
N GLU A 84 7.99 6.17 -10.95
CA GLU A 84 7.29 5.01 -11.54
C GLU A 84 8.22 3.97 -12.18
N ILE A 85 9.54 4.02 -11.93
CA ILE A 85 10.54 3.19 -12.64
C ILE A 85 10.24 1.68 -12.49
N LEU A 86 9.80 1.29 -11.30
CA LEU A 86 9.43 -0.08 -10.92
C LEU A 86 7.91 -0.30 -10.91
N TYR A 87 7.13 0.57 -11.55
CA TYR A 87 5.67 0.48 -11.57
C TYR A 87 5.19 -0.91 -12.02
N GLU A 88 5.63 -1.37 -13.20
CA GLU A 88 5.16 -2.64 -13.77
C GLU A 88 5.44 -3.82 -12.83
N TYR A 89 6.61 -3.84 -12.22
CA TYR A 89 6.96 -4.87 -11.24
C TYR A 89 6.02 -4.84 -10.02
N VAL A 90 5.66 -3.67 -9.49
CA VAL A 90 4.75 -3.57 -8.34
C VAL A 90 3.30 -3.88 -8.74
N ASP A 91 2.88 -3.46 -9.93
CA ASP A 91 1.56 -3.76 -10.49
C ASP A 91 1.38 -5.28 -10.67
N GLU A 92 2.41 -6.00 -11.14
CA GLU A 92 2.38 -7.46 -11.20
C GLU A 92 2.11 -8.13 -9.85
N LEU A 93 2.54 -7.51 -8.74
CA LEU A 93 2.32 -7.98 -7.38
C LEU A 93 0.97 -7.58 -6.77
N THR A 94 0.08 -6.93 -7.52
CA THR A 94 -1.26 -6.53 -7.05
C THR A 94 -2.05 -7.66 -6.38
N PRO A 95 -2.09 -8.91 -6.91
CA PRO A 95 -2.78 -10.01 -6.21
C PRO A 95 -2.29 -10.21 -4.77
N PHE A 96 -0.98 -10.04 -4.54
CA PHE A 96 -0.38 -10.19 -3.21
C PHE A 96 -0.61 -8.98 -2.32
N LEU A 97 -0.61 -7.77 -2.90
CA LEU A 97 -1.01 -6.56 -2.19
C LEU A 97 -2.47 -6.67 -1.70
N VAL A 98 -3.36 -7.18 -2.56
CA VAL A 98 -4.76 -7.45 -2.22
C VAL A 98 -4.88 -8.50 -1.11
N GLN A 99 -4.12 -9.60 -1.19
CA GLN A 99 -4.08 -10.60 -0.12
C GLN A 99 -3.62 -9.98 1.22
N ALA A 100 -2.60 -9.12 1.18
CA ALA A 100 -2.03 -8.46 2.35
C ALA A 100 -2.98 -7.48 3.04
N LEU A 101 -4.08 -7.07 2.41
CA LEU A 101 -5.17 -6.33 3.07
C LEU A 101 -5.83 -7.14 4.20
N ASN A 102 -5.60 -8.46 4.26
CA ASN A 102 -6.11 -9.34 5.31
C ASN A 102 -4.98 -9.88 6.22
N ASP A 103 -3.76 -9.34 6.15
CA ASP A 103 -2.68 -9.81 7.04
C ASP A 103 -3.02 -9.50 8.50
N THR A 104 -2.68 -10.43 9.39
CA THR A 104 -2.81 -10.29 10.85
C THR A 104 -2.14 -9.03 11.42
N ILE A 105 -1.07 -8.55 10.77
CA ILE A 105 -0.31 -7.39 11.21
C ILE A 105 -0.83 -6.13 10.52
N SER A 106 -1.42 -5.22 11.30
CA SER A 106 -1.97 -3.95 10.81
C SER A 106 -0.97 -3.12 10.01
N LYS A 107 0.32 -3.14 10.39
CA LYS A 107 1.35 -2.41 9.65
C LYS A 107 1.58 -2.96 8.23
N ILE A 108 1.42 -4.27 8.02
CA ILE A 108 1.48 -4.88 6.68
C ILE A 108 0.27 -4.40 5.87
N ARG A 109 -0.93 -4.45 6.45
CA ARG A 109 -2.16 -3.93 5.81
C ARG A 109 -2.01 -2.46 5.41
N SER A 110 -1.51 -1.60 6.31
CA SER A 110 -1.24 -0.19 5.99
C SER A 110 -0.25 -0.02 4.83
N HIS A 111 0.79 -0.84 4.74
CA HIS A 111 1.74 -0.79 3.63
C HIS A 111 1.11 -1.25 2.31
N ALA A 112 0.28 -2.29 2.35
CA ALA A 112 -0.48 -2.76 1.19
C ALA A 112 -1.44 -1.67 0.67
N VAL A 113 -2.27 -1.09 1.55
CA VAL A 113 -3.17 0.02 1.22
C VAL A 113 -2.41 1.18 0.56
N ASN A 114 -1.32 1.65 1.18
CA ASN A 114 -0.53 2.75 0.62
C ASN A 114 0.09 2.41 -0.74
N THR A 115 0.57 1.17 -0.91
CA THR A 115 1.18 0.74 -2.18
C THR A 115 0.13 0.68 -3.30
N LEU A 116 -1.07 0.15 -3.03
CA LEU A 116 -2.19 0.18 -3.96
C LEU A 116 -2.59 1.62 -4.32
N GLY A 117 -2.59 2.53 -3.34
CA GLY A 117 -2.79 3.95 -3.60
C GLY A 117 -1.71 4.58 -4.46
N PHE A 118 -0.44 4.22 -4.26
CA PHE A 118 0.64 4.68 -5.14
C PHE A 118 0.51 4.15 -6.56
N LEU A 119 0.08 2.90 -6.76
CA LEU A 119 -0.23 2.39 -8.10
C LEU A 119 -1.33 3.25 -8.75
N ALA A 120 -2.46 3.39 -8.07
CA ALA A 120 -3.59 4.18 -8.54
C ALA A 120 -3.26 5.68 -8.71
N ARG A 121 -2.25 6.21 -8.01
CA ARG A 121 -1.79 7.59 -8.23
C ARG A 121 -1.31 7.81 -9.65
N TYR A 122 -0.52 6.87 -10.17
CA TYR A 122 0.01 6.95 -11.54
C TYR A 122 -1.04 6.53 -12.55
N ARG A 123 -1.64 5.35 -12.37
CA ARG A 123 -2.70 4.85 -13.25
C ARG A 123 -3.59 3.86 -12.51
N LEU A 124 -4.89 3.92 -12.79
CA LEU A 124 -5.81 2.86 -12.40
C LEU A 124 -5.74 1.76 -13.47
N SER A 125 -4.82 0.81 -13.30
CA SER A 125 -4.61 -0.28 -14.26
C SER A 125 -5.81 -1.23 -14.31
N GLU A 126 -5.98 -1.93 -15.44
CA GLU A 126 -7.00 -2.98 -15.60
C GLU A 126 -6.89 -4.02 -14.47
N ARG A 127 -5.67 -4.37 -14.07
CA ARG A 127 -5.41 -5.29 -12.96
C ARG A 127 -5.98 -4.81 -11.62
N LEU A 128 -5.88 -3.52 -11.31
CA LEU A 128 -6.49 -2.95 -10.08
C LEU A 128 -8.02 -3.06 -10.14
N ILE A 129 -8.61 -2.89 -11.32
CA ILE A 129 -10.05 -3.02 -11.56
C ILE A 129 -10.51 -4.48 -11.45
N GLU A 130 -9.86 -5.39 -12.17
CA GLU A 130 -10.18 -6.83 -12.19
C GLU A 130 -10.09 -7.46 -10.79
N LEU A 131 -9.12 -7.01 -9.99
CA LEU A 131 -8.96 -7.45 -8.60
C LEU A 131 -9.84 -6.69 -7.61
N LYS A 132 -10.76 -5.84 -8.09
CA LYS A 132 -11.73 -5.09 -7.31
C LYS A 132 -11.09 -4.28 -6.20
N VAL A 133 -9.96 -3.63 -6.49
CA VAL A 133 -9.20 -2.88 -5.47
C VAL A 133 -10.04 -1.76 -4.83
N PRO A 134 -10.83 -0.95 -5.56
CA PRO A 134 -11.68 0.07 -4.94
C PRO A 134 -12.68 -0.53 -3.92
N GLU A 135 -13.39 -1.60 -4.28
CA GLU A 135 -14.32 -2.32 -3.41
C GLU A 135 -13.62 -2.85 -2.15
N LYS A 136 -12.46 -3.50 -2.32
CA LYS A 136 -11.69 -4.05 -1.19
C LYS A 136 -11.16 -2.96 -0.25
N LEU A 137 -10.75 -1.82 -0.79
CA LEU A 137 -10.34 -0.68 0.04
C LEU A 137 -11.52 -0.06 0.78
N LEU A 138 -12.71 -0.04 0.19
CA LEU A 138 -13.93 0.36 0.88
C LEU A 138 -14.25 -0.59 2.04
N ASP A 139 -14.11 -1.90 1.84
CA ASP A 139 -14.29 -2.86 2.93
C ASP A 139 -13.26 -2.67 4.05
N VAL A 140 -11.99 -2.39 3.71
CA VAL A 140 -10.95 -2.05 4.69
C VAL A 140 -11.30 -0.76 5.44
N ALA A 141 -11.74 0.29 4.74
CA ALA A 141 -12.15 1.54 5.36
C ALA A 141 -13.27 1.35 6.38
N CYS A 142 -14.29 0.54 6.04
CA CYS A 142 -15.44 0.32 6.89
C CYS A 142 -15.21 -0.66 8.05
N HIS A 143 -14.31 -1.64 7.89
CA HIS A 143 -14.28 -2.81 8.80
C HIS A 143 -12.90 -3.15 9.38
N ASP A 144 -11.82 -2.46 9.01
CA ASP A 144 -10.52 -2.76 9.61
C ASP A 144 -10.53 -2.44 11.11
N THR A 145 -10.03 -3.38 11.91
CA THR A 145 -9.88 -3.25 13.36
C THR A 145 -8.98 -2.10 13.83
N HIS A 146 -8.16 -1.51 12.95
CA HIS A 146 -7.22 -0.44 13.28
C HIS A 146 -7.57 0.84 12.53
N VAL A 147 -7.91 1.89 13.29
CA VAL A 147 -8.30 3.22 12.79
C VAL A 147 -7.30 3.76 11.77
N THR A 148 -5.99 3.67 12.03
CA THR A 148 -4.96 4.14 11.08
C THR A 148 -5.00 3.41 9.73
N VAL A 149 -5.40 2.14 9.69
CA VAL A 149 -5.55 1.41 8.41
C VAL A 149 -6.79 1.90 7.67
N GLN A 150 -7.90 2.11 8.40
CA GLN A 150 -9.13 2.67 7.85
C GLN A 150 -8.89 4.06 7.24
N GLU A 151 -8.18 4.94 7.96
CA GLU A 151 -7.81 6.28 7.48
C GLU A 151 -7.01 6.24 6.18
N PHE A 152 -6.01 5.35 6.10
CA PHE A 152 -5.24 5.19 4.87
C PHE A 152 -6.13 4.72 3.72
N ALA A 153 -7.07 3.80 3.97
CA ALA A 153 -7.97 3.31 2.94
C ALA A 153 -8.89 4.44 2.43
N LEU A 154 -9.47 5.25 3.32
CA LEU A 154 -10.27 6.42 2.93
C LEU A 154 -9.47 7.42 2.09
N ARG A 155 -8.23 7.74 2.50
CA ARG A 155 -7.34 8.63 1.72
C ARG A 155 -7.05 8.09 0.32
N VAL A 156 -6.85 6.78 0.20
CA VAL A 156 -6.60 6.15 -1.11
C VAL A 156 -7.85 6.15 -1.97
N LEU A 157 -9.03 5.82 -1.40
CA LEU A 157 -10.31 5.89 -2.10
C LEU A 157 -10.58 7.31 -2.63
N LYS A 158 -10.34 8.33 -1.79
CA LYS A 158 -10.43 9.74 -2.19
C LYS A 158 -9.56 10.06 -3.40
N GLN A 159 -8.33 9.56 -3.41
CA GLN A 159 -7.43 9.71 -4.56
C GLN A 159 -7.93 8.96 -5.81
N MET A 160 -8.59 7.81 -5.64
CA MET A 160 -9.14 7.02 -6.74
C MET A 160 -10.37 7.66 -7.38
N LEU A 161 -11.11 8.53 -6.68
CA LEU A 161 -12.29 9.23 -7.23
C LEU A 161 -11.98 10.13 -8.43
N LYS A 162 -10.71 10.38 -8.77
CA LYS A 162 -10.37 11.04 -10.05
C LYS A 162 -10.60 10.15 -11.28
N TYR A 163 -10.85 8.85 -11.10
CA TYR A 163 -11.11 7.90 -12.18
C TYR A 163 -12.58 7.49 -12.18
N GLU A 164 -13.25 7.62 -13.32
CA GLU A 164 -14.67 7.31 -13.44
C GLU A 164 -14.97 5.84 -13.14
N GLN A 165 -14.12 4.92 -13.62
CA GLN A 165 -14.28 3.48 -13.36
C GLN A 165 -14.22 3.14 -11.87
N ALA A 166 -13.41 3.86 -11.08
CA ALA A 166 -13.39 3.65 -9.63
C ALA A 166 -14.68 4.14 -8.97
N LYS A 167 -15.26 5.25 -9.46
CA LYS A 167 -16.54 5.76 -8.94
C LYS A 167 -17.67 4.80 -9.23
N GLU A 168 -17.77 4.29 -10.46
CA GLU A 168 -18.80 3.32 -10.86
C GLU A 168 -18.78 2.09 -9.94
N ILE A 169 -17.60 1.50 -9.73
CA ILE A 169 -17.43 0.35 -8.81
C ILE A 169 -17.86 0.71 -7.38
N LEU A 170 -17.48 1.89 -6.88
CA LEU A 170 -17.85 2.32 -5.53
C LEU A 170 -19.35 2.60 -5.39
N GLN A 171 -19.98 3.15 -6.42
CA GLN A 171 -21.44 3.36 -6.48
C GLN A 171 -22.18 2.02 -6.47
N GLU A 172 -21.73 1.04 -7.25
CA GLU A 172 -22.27 -0.34 -7.21
C GLU A 172 -22.14 -0.98 -5.83
N CYS A 173 -21.15 -0.56 -5.04
CA CYS A 173 -20.94 -1.00 -3.66
C CYS A 173 -21.75 -0.23 -2.60
N ASN A 174 -22.62 0.71 -3.00
CA ASN A 174 -23.36 1.62 -2.12
C ASN A 174 -22.41 2.40 -1.18
N VAL A 175 -21.33 2.96 -1.74
CA VAL A 175 -20.29 3.67 -0.96
C VAL A 175 -20.86 4.75 -0.04
N THR A 176 -21.84 5.53 -0.49
CA THR A 176 -22.44 6.60 0.31
C THR A 176 -23.09 6.03 1.57
N ASP A 177 -23.94 5.01 1.45
CA ASP A 177 -24.61 4.39 2.60
C ASP A 177 -23.60 3.76 3.57
N LYS A 178 -22.59 3.05 3.04
CA LYS A 178 -21.54 2.44 3.86
C LYS A 178 -20.74 3.49 4.64
N LEU A 179 -20.35 4.59 4.00
CA LEU A 179 -19.61 5.68 4.64
C LEU A 179 -20.48 6.49 5.60
N SER A 180 -21.76 6.73 5.29
CA SER A 180 -22.69 7.38 6.22
C SER A 180 -22.92 6.55 7.49
N ASN A 181 -23.03 5.23 7.36
CA ASN A 181 -23.10 4.32 8.51
C ASN A 181 -21.81 4.33 9.33
N LEU A 182 -20.65 4.31 8.66
CA LEU A 182 -19.35 4.44 9.33
C LEU A 182 -19.26 5.74 10.12
N LEU A 183 -19.58 6.87 9.48
CA LEU A 183 -19.55 8.19 10.12
C LEU A 183 -20.46 8.27 11.34
N SER A 184 -21.71 7.79 11.22
CA SER A 184 -22.65 7.76 12.35
C SER A 184 -22.13 6.94 13.53
N ASN A 185 -21.47 5.80 13.27
CA ASN A 185 -20.86 4.97 14.31
C ASN A 185 -19.68 5.69 14.98
N LEU A 186 -18.85 6.38 14.20
CA LEU A 186 -17.70 7.13 14.70
C LEU A 186 -18.15 8.33 15.57
N CYS A 187 -19.14 9.11 15.12
CA CYS A 187 -19.68 10.22 15.92
C CYS A 187 -20.22 9.74 17.27
N THR A 188 -20.90 8.59 17.29
CA THR A 188 -21.38 7.97 18.54
C THR A 188 -20.22 7.59 19.47
N GLN A 189 -19.09 7.12 18.94
CA GLN A 189 -17.91 6.79 19.75
C GLN A 189 -17.25 8.04 20.35
N VAL A 190 -17.15 9.12 19.56
CA VAL A 190 -16.63 10.42 20.01
C VAL A 190 -17.49 10.99 21.16
N GLU A 191 -18.82 11.00 21.00
CA GLU A 191 -19.76 11.47 22.03
C GLU A 191 -19.66 10.69 23.34
N ASN A 192 -19.29 9.41 23.27
CA ASN A 192 -19.10 8.54 24.44
C ASN A 192 -17.69 8.65 25.08
N ASN A 193 -16.90 9.67 24.73
CA ASN A 193 -15.52 9.90 25.22
C ASN A 193 -14.56 8.72 24.98
N GLN A 194 -14.82 7.89 23.97
CA GLN A 194 -13.93 6.82 23.57
C GLN A 194 -12.98 7.33 22.47
N TYR A 195 -11.83 7.85 22.91
CA TYR A 195 -10.61 8.14 22.14
C TYR A 195 -10.57 9.37 21.23
N SER A 196 -9.50 10.16 21.37
CA SER A 196 -9.07 11.21 20.41
C SER A 196 -8.43 10.66 19.12
N GLU A 197 -8.45 9.33 18.94
CA GLU A 197 -7.77 8.66 17.83
C GLU A 197 -8.64 8.57 16.57
N VAL A 198 -9.95 8.84 16.67
CA VAL A 198 -10.90 8.72 15.54
C VAL A 198 -11.19 10.04 14.82
N ASP A 199 -10.76 11.19 15.35
CA ASP A 199 -11.01 12.51 14.74
C ASP A 199 -10.49 12.57 13.29
N GLY A 200 -9.28 12.04 13.05
CA GLY A 200 -8.71 11.96 11.71
C GLY A 200 -9.50 11.05 10.78
N LEU A 201 -10.12 9.98 11.30
CA LEU A 201 -10.95 9.08 10.52
C LEU A 201 -12.29 9.71 10.15
N VAL A 202 -12.90 10.46 11.09
CA VAL A 202 -14.11 11.26 10.86
C VAL A 202 -13.86 12.25 9.74
N ASP A 203 -12.79 13.05 9.83
CA ASP A 203 -12.44 14.06 8.83
C ASP A 203 -12.26 13.46 7.42
N GLU A 204 -11.56 12.32 7.31
CA GLU A 204 -11.36 11.66 6.01
C GLU A 204 -12.67 11.06 5.46
N CYS A 205 -13.55 10.57 6.32
CA CYS A 205 -14.84 10.01 5.93
C CYS A 205 -15.79 11.11 5.44
N GLU A 206 -15.88 12.22 6.15
CA GLU A 206 -16.70 13.39 5.78
C GLU A 206 -16.25 13.99 4.44
N GLN A 207 -14.93 14.17 4.27
CA GLN A 207 -14.38 14.68 3.01
C GLN A 207 -14.71 13.76 1.82
N LEU A 208 -14.57 12.45 2.01
CA LEU A 208 -14.88 11.48 0.96
C LEU A 208 -16.37 11.48 0.61
N LEU A 209 -17.25 11.54 1.61
CA LEU A 209 -18.69 11.68 1.42
C LEU A 209 -19.06 12.96 0.66
N SER A 210 -18.50 14.11 1.05
CA SER A 210 -18.75 15.39 0.35
C SER A 210 -18.38 15.30 -1.13
N MET A 211 -17.21 14.73 -1.43
CA MET A 211 -16.75 14.55 -2.81
C MET A 211 -17.67 13.63 -3.63
N LEU A 212 -18.25 12.61 -3.03
CA LEU A 212 -19.20 11.70 -3.70
C LEU A 212 -20.54 12.39 -3.96
N ILE A 213 -21.02 13.20 -3.02
CA ILE A 213 -22.31 13.92 -3.11
C ILE A 213 -22.23 15.04 -4.16
N GLU A 214 -21.18 15.88 -4.11
CA GLU A 214 -20.97 17.00 -5.05
C GLU A 214 -20.89 16.56 -6.52
N GLN A 215 -20.53 15.30 -6.76
CA GLN A 215 -20.40 14.75 -8.11
C GLN A 215 -21.69 14.08 -8.61
N CYS A 216 -22.71 13.91 -7.75
CA CYS A 216 -24.01 13.36 -8.11
C CYS A 216 -25.08 14.44 -8.36
N THR A 217 -24.78 15.72 -8.08
CA THR A 217 -25.62 16.91 -8.33
C THR A 217 -25.17 17.67 -9.57
#